data_AF-A0AAX6FZW4-F1
#
_entry.id   AF-A0AAX6FZW4-F1
#
_cell.length_a   1.000
_cell.length_b   1.000
_cell.length_c   1.000
_cell.angle_alpha   90.00
_cell.angle_beta   90.00
_cell.angle_gamma   90.00
#
_symmetry.space_group_name_H-M   'P 1'
#
loop_
_entity.id
_entity.type
_entity.pdbx_description
1 polymer ?
#
loop_
_entity_poly.entity_id
_entity_poly.type
_entity_poly.pdbx_seq_one_letter_code
_entity_poly.pdbx_strand_id
1 'polypeptide(L)'
;MAPTFSYMARAPKLPLFSHGVPPKSSSRPPLALSLAISSQHCSSSSLEVVYHDIKAHTLRSLPADLHPSVAAPMRRLISAAPPTAAPALCLAACHLVGGSRDRAINAACCVQLMHAAFHVHGRCSAAAHAPGVELMTGDGILSFGYEMLSEGAGDPERVLRAVVEIASATGARGVLEGQLMEAEGEGEGLWVRERKEGRLFSCSAACGAILGGGSEEEVERLRRFGLYVGMMRGGPTDASAETFRSLARLELKGFEPERVEEAQMLYGSWWYDRCTEGSISQV
;
A
#
# COMPACT_ATOMS: atom_id res chain seq x y z
N MET A 1 47.80 37.07 -10.95
CA MET A 1 46.98 36.46 -12.01
C MET A 1 45.94 35.55 -11.36
N ALA A 2 44.71 36.03 -11.29
CA ALA A 2 43.51 35.27 -10.95
C ALA A 2 42.37 35.92 -11.76
N PRO A 3 41.60 35.19 -12.58
CA PRO A 3 40.53 35.81 -13.34
C PRO A 3 39.23 35.78 -12.52
N THR A 4 38.68 36.96 -12.29
CA THR A 4 37.28 37.17 -11.90
C THR A 4 36.37 36.92 -13.10
N PHE A 5 35.50 35.91 -13.03
CA PHE A 5 34.42 35.73 -14.00
C PHE A 5 33.11 36.31 -13.43
N SER A 6 32.67 37.40 -14.07
CA SER A 6 31.33 37.97 -13.96
C SER A 6 30.38 37.16 -14.82
N TYR A 7 29.26 36.69 -14.26
CA TYR A 7 28.13 36.17 -15.05
C TYR A 7 26.90 37.04 -14.75
N MET A 8 26.63 37.96 -15.68
CA MET A 8 25.33 38.62 -15.81
C MET A 8 24.36 37.75 -16.61
N ALA A 9 23.10 37.83 -16.19
CA ALA A 9 21.90 37.16 -16.67
C ALA A 9 21.67 37.15 -18.19
N ARG A 10 21.03 36.08 -18.67
CA ARG A 10 20.01 36.12 -19.73
C ARG A 10 19.13 34.86 -19.68
N ALA A 11 17.89 35.03 -19.24
CA ALA A 11 16.84 34.03 -19.37
C ALA A 11 16.29 33.99 -20.81
N PRO A 12 15.99 32.82 -21.39
CA PRO A 12 15.29 32.74 -22.67
C PRO A 12 13.77 32.94 -22.49
N LYS A 13 13.20 33.84 -23.30
CA LYS A 13 11.76 34.10 -23.42
C LYS A 13 11.09 32.93 -24.16
N LEU A 14 10.12 32.28 -23.52
CA LEU A 14 9.19 31.35 -24.17
C LEU A 14 8.04 32.13 -24.84
N PRO A 15 7.59 31.76 -26.04
CA PRO A 15 6.48 32.44 -26.71
C PRO A 15 5.13 32.00 -26.15
N LEU A 16 4.36 32.99 -25.71
CA LEU A 16 2.93 32.90 -25.43
C LEU A 16 2.17 32.75 -26.76
N PHE A 17 1.41 31.67 -26.92
CA PHE A 17 0.33 31.60 -27.92
C PHE A 17 -1.02 31.51 -27.19
N SER A 18 -1.76 32.61 -27.31
CA SER A 18 -3.18 32.73 -27.01
C SER A 18 -4.00 32.43 -28.26
N HIS A 19 -5.01 31.56 -28.16
CA HIS A 19 -6.32 31.51 -28.85
C HIS A 19 -6.91 30.14 -28.43
N GLY A 20 -8.05 29.98 -27.76
CA GLY A 20 -9.30 30.72 -27.85
C GLY A 20 -10.39 29.82 -28.44
N VAL A 21 -10.73 28.69 -27.79
CA VAL A 21 -11.96 27.91 -28.06
C VAL A 21 -12.42 27.25 -26.74
N PRO A 22 -13.64 27.50 -26.22
CA PRO A 22 -14.14 26.83 -25.03
C PRO A 22 -14.81 25.49 -25.41
N PRO A 23 -14.58 24.38 -24.69
CA PRO A 23 -15.41 23.20 -24.86
C PRO A 23 -16.76 23.38 -24.14
N LYS A 24 -17.84 23.04 -24.85
CA LYS A 24 -19.23 23.11 -24.44
C LYS A 24 -19.50 22.25 -23.20
N SER A 25 -20.21 22.83 -22.22
CA SER A 25 -20.76 22.15 -21.06
C SER A 25 -21.80 21.10 -21.48
N SER A 26 -21.51 19.82 -21.33
CA SER A 26 -22.52 18.76 -21.32
C SER A 26 -22.67 18.21 -19.91
N SER A 27 -23.67 18.73 -19.19
CA SER A 27 -24.15 18.17 -17.94
C SER A 27 -24.75 16.79 -18.17
N ARG A 28 -24.10 15.74 -17.67
CA ARG A 28 -24.73 14.44 -17.41
C ARG A 28 -24.67 14.18 -15.91
N PRO A 29 -25.76 13.77 -15.25
CA PRO A 29 -25.73 13.47 -13.84
C PRO A 29 -24.97 12.14 -13.64
N PRO A 30 -24.21 11.95 -12.56
CA PRO A 30 -23.78 10.62 -12.20
C PRO A 30 -25.02 9.85 -11.70
N LEU A 31 -25.36 8.80 -12.45
CA LEU A 31 -26.29 7.76 -12.02
C LEU A 31 -25.78 7.18 -10.71
N ALA A 32 -26.52 7.40 -9.62
CA ALA A 32 -26.32 6.71 -8.36
C ALA A 32 -26.67 5.22 -8.58
N LEU A 33 -25.65 4.42 -8.88
CA LEU A 33 -25.76 2.96 -8.85
C LEU A 33 -25.72 2.55 -7.37
N SER A 34 -26.89 2.52 -6.74
CA SER A 34 -27.05 1.86 -5.44
C SER A 34 -26.84 0.36 -5.67
N LEU A 35 -25.62 -0.10 -5.44
CA LEU A 35 -25.34 -1.52 -5.29
C LEU A 35 -25.85 -1.93 -3.91
N ALA A 36 -27.09 -2.40 -3.87
CA ALA A 36 -27.57 -3.22 -2.78
C ALA A 36 -26.70 -4.49 -2.74
N ILE A 37 -25.75 -4.54 -1.81
CA ILE A 37 -25.01 -5.76 -1.51
C ILE A 37 -26.01 -6.70 -0.86
N SER A 38 -26.53 -7.65 -1.64
CA SER A 38 -27.23 -8.80 -1.09
C SER A 38 -26.28 -9.54 -0.16
N SER A 39 -26.70 -9.68 1.10
CA SER A 39 -26.07 -10.50 2.12
C SER A 39 -26.05 -11.97 1.69
N GLN A 40 -25.01 -12.37 0.97
CA GLN A 40 -24.66 -13.77 0.83
C GLN A 40 -23.36 -13.99 1.61
N HIS A 41 -23.48 -14.75 2.70
CA HIS A 41 -22.35 -15.27 3.46
C HIS A 41 -21.41 -16.02 2.52
N CYS A 42 -20.22 -15.46 2.28
CA CYS A 42 -19.16 -16.15 1.55
C CYS A 42 -18.06 -16.52 2.56
N SER A 43 -18.08 -17.77 3.01
CA SER A 43 -17.00 -18.34 3.81
C SER A 43 -15.83 -18.74 2.89
N SER A 44 -14.62 -18.41 3.31
CA SER A 44 -13.30 -18.66 2.68
C SER A 44 -12.81 -17.74 1.53
N SER A 45 -13.59 -16.75 1.07
CA SER A 45 -13.28 -15.99 -0.16
C SER A 45 -12.96 -14.49 -0.01
N SER A 46 -13.17 -13.87 1.15
CA SER A 46 -13.25 -12.40 1.24
C SER A 46 -11.91 -11.66 1.01
N LEU A 47 -10.77 -12.19 1.49
CA LEU A 47 -9.47 -11.53 1.28
C LEU A 47 -9.03 -11.59 -0.19
N GLU A 48 -9.15 -12.75 -0.82
CA GLU A 48 -8.76 -12.94 -2.22
C GLU A 48 -9.58 -12.05 -3.15
N VAL A 49 -10.90 -11.91 -2.87
CA VAL A 49 -11.77 -10.97 -3.58
C VAL A 49 -11.27 -9.54 -3.41
N VAL A 50 -11.00 -9.10 -2.18
CA VAL A 50 -10.53 -7.73 -1.93
C VAL A 50 -9.16 -7.45 -2.54
N TYR A 51 -8.23 -8.40 -2.42
CA TYR A 51 -6.91 -8.31 -3.06
C TYR A 51 -7.04 -8.23 -4.59
N HIS A 52 -7.86 -9.10 -5.18
CA HIS A 52 -8.13 -9.09 -6.61
C HIS A 52 -8.74 -7.76 -7.06
N ASP A 53 -9.69 -7.21 -6.30
CA ASP A 53 -10.33 -5.93 -6.60
C ASP A 53 -9.34 -4.76 -6.54
N ILE A 54 -8.47 -4.72 -5.52
CA ILE A 54 -7.41 -3.72 -5.41
C ILE A 54 -6.45 -3.84 -6.60
N LYS A 55 -6.00 -5.06 -6.92
CA LYS A 55 -5.12 -5.32 -8.07
C LYS A 55 -5.76 -4.91 -9.39
N ALA A 56 -7.03 -5.22 -9.57
CA ALA A 56 -7.78 -4.84 -10.77
C ALA A 56 -7.94 -3.32 -10.85
N HIS A 57 -8.16 -2.63 -9.72
CA HIS A 57 -8.17 -1.17 -9.66
C HIS A 57 -6.80 -0.60 -10.08
N THR A 58 -5.71 -1.05 -9.47
CA THR A 58 -4.32 -0.66 -9.80
C THR A 58 -4.03 -0.80 -11.31
N LEU A 59 -4.38 -1.94 -11.91
CA LEU A 59 -4.13 -2.21 -13.33
C LEU A 59 -5.01 -1.37 -14.28
N ARG A 60 -6.18 -0.93 -13.83
CA ARG A 60 -7.04 0.00 -14.60
C ARG A 60 -6.56 1.44 -14.50
N SER A 61 -5.91 1.81 -13.41
CA SER A 61 -5.38 3.16 -13.18
C SER A 61 -4.08 3.45 -13.94
N LEU A 62 -3.43 2.44 -14.53
CA LEU A 62 -2.28 2.68 -15.42
C LEU A 62 -2.67 3.60 -16.60
N PRO A 63 -1.87 4.63 -16.94
CA PRO A 63 -2.18 5.53 -18.04
C PRO A 63 -2.40 4.78 -19.36
N ALA A 64 -3.46 5.16 -20.08
CA ALA A 64 -3.89 4.44 -21.28
C ALA A 64 -2.95 4.64 -22.49
N ASP A 65 -2.16 5.71 -22.48
CA ASP A 65 -1.25 6.15 -23.54
C ASP A 65 0.21 5.73 -23.30
N LEU A 66 0.48 4.87 -22.32
CA LEU A 66 1.81 4.32 -22.09
C LEU A 66 2.33 3.57 -23.33
N HIS A 67 3.60 3.81 -23.68
CA HIS A 67 4.28 3.05 -24.72
C HIS A 67 4.27 1.54 -24.39
N PRO A 68 4.05 0.63 -25.37
CA PRO A 68 3.94 -0.81 -25.11
C PRO A 68 5.14 -1.42 -24.36
N SER A 69 6.36 -0.91 -24.62
CA SER A 69 7.57 -1.35 -23.92
C SER A 69 7.61 -1.00 -22.43
N VAL A 70 6.72 -0.12 -21.95
CA VAL A 70 6.53 0.22 -20.53
C VAL A 70 5.28 -0.48 -19.99
N ALA A 71 4.16 -0.37 -20.70
CA ALA A 71 2.87 -0.91 -20.27
C ALA A 71 2.90 -2.43 -20.07
N ALA A 72 3.50 -3.18 -21.01
CA ALA A 72 3.53 -4.64 -20.97
C ALA A 72 4.31 -5.18 -19.75
N PRO A 73 5.57 -4.78 -19.48
CA PRO A 73 6.28 -5.26 -18.30
C PRO A 73 5.64 -4.78 -16.98
N MET A 74 5.15 -3.53 -16.89
CA MET A 74 4.45 -3.07 -15.67
C MET A 74 3.25 -3.97 -15.33
N ARG A 75 2.35 -4.19 -16.30
CA ARG A 75 1.17 -5.05 -16.12
C ARG A 75 1.56 -6.47 -15.71
N ARG A 76 2.57 -7.04 -16.37
CA ARG A 76 3.06 -8.39 -16.09
C ARG A 76 3.61 -8.51 -14.66
N LEU A 77 4.51 -7.61 -14.27
CA LEU A 77 5.19 -7.68 -12.97
C LEU A 77 4.23 -7.37 -11.80
N ILE A 78 3.32 -6.41 -11.95
CA ILE A 78 2.25 -6.16 -10.97
C ILE A 78 1.36 -7.40 -10.81
N SER A 79 1.02 -8.06 -11.91
CA SER A 79 0.16 -9.25 -11.89
C SER A 79 0.83 -10.48 -11.29
N ALA A 80 2.15 -10.60 -11.46
CA ALA A 80 2.95 -11.73 -10.99
C ALA A 80 3.39 -11.61 -9.53
N ALA A 81 3.19 -10.45 -8.89
CA ALA A 81 3.52 -10.27 -7.48
C ALA A 81 2.71 -11.22 -6.59
N PRO A 82 3.33 -11.83 -5.56
CA PRO A 82 2.62 -12.71 -4.64
C PRO A 82 1.52 -11.95 -3.89
N PRO A 83 0.44 -12.63 -3.47
CA PRO A 83 -0.63 -11.99 -2.73
C PRO A 83 -0.14 -11.52 -1.37
N THR A 84 -0.53 -10.29 -1.02
CA THR A 84 -0.27 -9.70 0.29
C THR A 84 -1.56 -9.11 0.84
N ALA A 85 -1.75 -9.28 2.14
CA ALA A 85 -2.92 -8.79 2.84
C ALA A 85 -2.76 -7.33 3.30
N ALA A 86 -1.55 -6.76 3.20
CA ALA A 86 -1.29 -5.38 3.61
C ALA A 86 -2.22 -4.35 2.93
N PRO A 87 -2.47 -4.39 1.60
CA PRO A 87 -3.43 -3.48 0.96
C PRO A 87 -4.85 -3.56 1.52
N ALA A 88 -5.34 -4.78 1.80
CA ALA A 88 -6.66 -4.98 2.39
C ALA A 88 -6.72 -4.41 3.81
N LEU A 89 -5.62 -4.52 4.58
CA LEU A 89 -5.51 -3.93 5.91
C LEU A 89 -5.61 -2.39 5.88
N CYS A 90 -5.10 -1.73 4.83
CA CYS A 90 -5.28 -0.28 4.66
C CYS A 90 -6.77 0.09 4.60
N LEU A 91 -7.56 -0.67 3.83
CA LEU A 91 -8.98 -0.42 3.69
C LEU A 91 -9.74 -0.74 4.99
N ALA A 92 -9.39 -1.83 5.65
CA ALA A 92 -9.98 -2.20 6.94
C ALA A 92 -9.70 -1.12 8.02
N ALA A 93 -8.45 -0.65 8.12
CA ALA A 93 -8.06 0.39 9.06
C ALA A 93 -8.79 1.72 8.80
N CYS A 94 -9.00 2.07 7.52
CA CYS A 94 -9.82 3.22 7.14
C CYS A 94 -11.27 3.07 7.62
N HIS A 95 -11.85 1.88 7.48
CA HIS A 95 -13.23 1.60 7.92
C HIS A 95 -13.36 1.64 9.45
N LEU A 96 -12.39 1.10 10.18
CA LEU A 96 -12.41 1.06 11.65
C LEU A 96 -12.52 2.45 12.29
N VAL A 97 -11.89 3.46 11.67
CA VAL A 97 -11.98 4.87 12.11
C VAL A 97 -13.16 5.64 11.50
N GLY A 98 -14.04 4.97 10.77
CA GLY A 98 -15.25 5.56 10.17
C GLY A 98 -15.05 6.20 8.79
N GLY A 99 -13.93 5.95 8.14
CA GLY A 99 -13.66 6.38 6.76
C GLY A 99 -14.28 5.47 5.70
N SER A 100 -14.40 5.98 4.47
CA SER A 100 -14.88 5.20 3.33
C SER A 100 -13.73 4.61 2.51
N ARG A 101 -14.01 3.50 1.81
CA ARG A 101 -13.06 2.84 0.90
C ARG A 101 -12.39 3.82 -0.08
N ASP A 102 -13.16 4.75 -0.64
CA ASP A 102 -12.67 5.71 -1.65
C ASP A 102 -11.55 6.60 -1.13
N ARG A 103 -11.48 6.87 0.18
CA ARG A 103 -10.40 7.65 0.79
C ARG A 103 -9.08 6.89 0.86
N ALA A 104 -9.13 5.57 0.93
CA ALA A 104 -7.96 4.72 1.17
C ALA A 104 -7.59 3.83 -0.03
N ILE A 105 -8.40 3.76 -1.10
CA ILE A 105 -8.15 2.87 -2.24
C ILE A 105 -6.81 3.15 -2.92
N ASN A 106 -6.46 4.42 -3.15
CA ASN A 106 -5.19 4.77 -3.76
C ASN A 106 -3.99 4.43 -2.86
N ALA A 107 -4.15 4.54 -1.53
CA ALA A 107 -3.13 4.12 -0.58
C ALA A 107 -2.96 2.59 -0.55
N ALA A 108 -4.07 1.84 -0.58
CA ALA A 108 -4.03 0.39 -0.69
C ALA A 108 -3.34 -0.06 -1.99
N CYS A 109 -3.66 0.58 -3.12
CA CYS A 109 -2.99 0.34 -4.40
C CYS A 109 -1.50 0.72 -4.35
N CYS A 110 -1.13 1.83 -3.70
CA CYS A 110 0.26 2.21 -3.49
C CYS A 110 1.02 1.14 -2.70
N VAL A 111 0.47 0.67 -1.56
CA VAL A 111 1.06 -0.43 -0.77
C VAL A 111 1.22 -1.71 -1.60
N GLN A 112 0.25 -2.02 -2.46
CA GLN A 112 0.34 -3.16 -3.37
C GLN A 112 1.49 -3.00 -4.38
N LEU A 113 1.66 -1.80 -4.94
CA LEU A 113 2.75 -1.49 -5.88
C LEU A 113 4.11 -1.53 -5.20
N MET A 114 4.23 -1.02 -3.97
CA MET A 114 5.46 -1.15 -3.17
C MET A 114 5.82 -2.63 -2.99
N HIS A 115 4.86 -3.46 -2.59
CA HIS A 115 5.06 -4.91 -2.46
C HIS A 115 5.52 -5.56 -3.77
N ALA A 116 4.89 -5.22 -4.90
CA ALA A 116 5.26 -5.74 -6.20
C ALA A 116 6.68 -5.33 -6.62
N ALA A 117 7.05 -4.06 -6.45
CA ALA A 117 8.38 -3.58 -6.77
C ALA A 117 9.46 -4.25 -5.92
N PHE A 118 9.23 -4.41 -4.61
CA PHE A 118 10.17 -5.10 -3.73
C PHE A 118 10.32 -6.59 -4.07
N HIS A 119 9.26 -7.25 -4.54
CA HIS A 119 9.35 -8.61 -5.06
C HIS A 119 10.21 -8.69 -6.33
N VAL A 120 10.02 -7.76 -7.27
CA VAL A 120 10.83 -7.67 -8.49
C VAL A 120 12.30 -7.44 -8.15
N HIS A 121 12.60 -6.44 -7.32
CA HIS A 121 13.96 -6.09 -6.94
C HIS A 121 14.66 -7.22 -6.16
N GLY A 122 13.95 -7.90 -5.25
CA GLY A 122 14.51 -9.06 -4.53
C GLY A 122 14.95 -10.19 -5.48
N ARG A 123 14.17 -10.47 -6.52
CA ARG A 123 14.55 -11.44 -7.57
C ARG A 123 15.75 -10.98 -8.38
N CYS A 124 15.84 -9.69 -8.67
CA CYS A 124 16.97 -9.09 -9.37
C CYS A 124 18.27 -9.24 -8.58
N SER A 125 18.24 -8.97 -7.27
CA SER A 125 19.39 -9.14 -6.37
C SER A 125 19.86 -10.59 -6.29
N ALA A 126 18.93 -11.55 -6.23
CA ALA A 126 19.26 -12.97 -6.15
C ALA A 126 19.83 -13.56 -7.47
N ALA A 127 19.51 -12.97 -8.63
CA ALA A 127 19.83 -13.55 -9.93
C ALA A 127 21.24 -13.21 -10.48
N ALA A 128 22.04 -12.37 -9.81
CA ALA A 128 23.36 -11.86 -10.23
C ALA A 128 23.44 -11.14 -11.60
N HIS A 129 22.49 -11.37 -12.51
CA HIS A 129 22.28 -10.69 -13.80
C HIS A 129 20.76 -10.47 -13.98
N ALA A 130 20.22 -9.48 -13.28
CA ALA A 130 18.84 -9.06 -13.51
C ALA A 130 18.69 -8.50 -14.94
N PRO A 131 17.65 -8.87 -15.69
CA PRO A 131 17.35 -8.21 -16.95
C PRO A 131 17.05 -6.73 -16.70
N GLY A 132 17.77 -5.81 -17.35
CA GLY A 132 17.62 -4.36 -17.09
C GLY A 132 16.19 -3.84 -17.18
N VAL A 133 15.32 -4.50 -17.96
CA VAL A 133 13.90 -4.20 -18.03
C VAL A 133 13.17 -4.40 -16.69
N GLU A 134 13.45 -5.48 -15.96
CA GLU A 134 12.75 -5.76 -14.69
C GLU A 134 13.12 -4.74 -13.61
N LEU A 135 14.41 -4.41 -13.50
CA LEU A 135 14.88 -3.37 -12.58
C LEU A 135 14.24 -2.01 -12.89
N MET A 136 14.33 -1.55 -14.15
CA MET A 136 13.72 -0.28 -14.56
C MET A 136 12.20 -0.26 -14.38
N THR A 137 11.54 -1.40 -14.59
CA THR A 137 10.09 -1.51 -14.38
C THR A 137 9.74 -1.46 -12.89
N GLY A 138 10.54 -2.09 -12.01
CA GLY A 138 10.37 -2.01 -10.56
C GLY A 138 10.49 -0.57 -10.05
N ASP A 139 11.48 0.20 -10.53
CA ASP A 139 11.62 1.63 -10.22
C ASP A 139 10.41 2.45 -10.69
N GLY A 140 9.89 2.15 -11.88
CA GLY A 140 8.67 2.77 -12.41
C GLY A 140 7.43 2.44 -11.58
N ILE A 141 7.30 1.19 -11.11
CA ILE A 141 6.20 0.75 -10.23
C ILE A 141 6.22 1.50 -8.89
N LEU A 142 7.40 1.70 -8.27
CA LEU A 142 7.53 2.50 -7.05
C LEU A 142 7.03 3.93 -7.26
N SER A 143 7.49 4.58 -8.33
CA SER A 143 7.12 5.95 -8.65
C SER A 143 5.61 6.09 -8.91
N PHE A 144 5.03 5.16 -9.68
CA PHE A 144 3.60 5.13 -9.96
C PHE A 144 2.74 4.92 -8.70
N GLY A 145 3.25 4.21 -7.69
CA GLY A 145 2.57 4.09 -6.41
C GLY A 145 2.36 5.43 -5.71
N TYR A 146 3.41 6.28 -5.69
CA TYR A 146 3.31 7.62 -5.12
C TYR A 146 2.45 8.56 -5.96
N GLU A 147 2.51 8.44 -7.29
CA GLU A 147 1.63 9.18 -8.20
C GLU A 147 0.16 8.90 -7.86
N MET A 148 -0.25 7.63 -7.82
CA MET A 148 -1.62 7.26 -7.45
C MET A 148 -2.00 7.73 -6.05
N LEU A 149 -1.11 7.57 -5.06
CA LEU A 149 -1.40 8.04 -3.70
C LEU A 149 -1.65 9.55 -3.67
N SER A 150 -0.86 10.33 -4.41
CA SER A 150 -0.99 11.79 -4.47
C SER A 150 -2.30 12.26 -5.12
N GLU A 151 -2.89 11.43 -5.98
CA GLU A 151 -4.22 11.65 -6.58
C GLU A 151 -5.37 11.14 -5.70
N GLY A 152 -5.06 10.66 -4.49
CA GLY A 152 -6.04 10.15 -3.53
C GLY A 152 -7.10 11.18 -3.15
N ALA A 153 -8.34 10.72 -3.00
CA ALA A 153 -9.44 11.56 -2.55
C ALA A 153 -9.29 11.95 -1.07
N GLY A 154 -9.57 13.21 -0.74
CA GLY A 154 -9.68 13.67 0.64
C GLY A 154 -8.84 14.91 0.93
N ASP A 155 -8.45 15.03 2.18
CA ASP A 155 -7.67 16.14 2.71
C ASP A 155 -6.19 16.03 2.26
N PRO A 156 -5.64 17.03 1.53
CA PRO A 156 -4.25 17.00 1.06
C PRO A 156 -3.22 16.82 2.17
N GLU A 157 -3.49 17.32 3.39
CA GLU A 157 -2.58 17.14 4.53
C GLU A 157 -2.50 15.66 4.94
N ARG A 158 -3.63 14.97 4.96
CA ARG A 158 -3.69 13.52 5.24
C ARG A 158 -3.03 12.70 4.15
N VAL A 159 -3.21 13.07 2.88
CA VAL A 159 -2.53 12.42 1.74
C VAL A 159 -1.02 12.58 1.85
N LEU A 160 -0.52 13.79 2.12
CA LEU A 160 0.91 14.03 2.33
C LEU A 160 1.43 13.22 3.52
N ARG A 161 0.67 13.14 4.62
CA ARG A 161 1.05 12.35 5.79
C ARG A 161 1.13 10.86 5.46
N ALA A 162 0.21 10.33 4.65
CA ALA A 162 0.28 8.96 4.14
C ALA A 162 1.48 8.74 3.20
N VAL A 163 1.84 9.72 2.36
CA VAL A 163 3.05 9.67 1.52
C VAL A 163 4.30 9.55 2.40
N VAL A 164 4.39 10.36 3.46
CA VAL A 164 5.51 10.30 4.42
C VAL A 164 5.58 8.95 5.13
N GLU A 165 4.43 8.40 5.55
CA GLU A 165 4.36 7.09 6.20
C GLU A 165 4.89 5.98 5.29
N ILE A 166 4.43 5.92 4.03
CA ILE A 166 4.90 4.92 3.05
C ILE A 166 6.38 5.13 2.74
N ALA A 167 6.81 6.35 2.45
CA ALA A 167 8.21 6.65 2.15
C ALA A 167 9.16 6.24 3.28
N SER A 168 8.77 6.48 4.53
CA SER A 168 9.55 6.05 5.69
C SER A 168 9.56 4.53 5.83
N ALA A 169 8.43 3.86 5.60
CA ALA A 169 8.31 2.41 5.74
C ALA A 169 9.01 1.64 4.62
N THR A 170 9.08 2.19 3.41
CA THR A 170 9.74 1.56 2.26
C THR A 170 11.22 1.94 2.13
N GLY A 171 11.64 3.02 2.78
CA GLY A 171 12.98 3.58 2.66
C GLY A 171 14.06 2.87 3.48
N ALA A 172 15.17 3.59 3.70
CA ALA A 172 16.43 3.05 4.24
C ALA A 172 16.36 2.45 5.64
N ARG A 173 15.33 2.76 6.44
CA ARG A 173 15.11 2.21 7.79
C ARG A 173 13.91 1.26 7.86
N GLY A 174 13.41 0.83 6.71
CA GLY A 174 12.18 0.07 6.56
C GLY A 174 12.40 -1.20 5.76
N VAL A 175 11.52 -1.47 4.80
CA VAL A 175 11.52 -2.70 4.00
C VAL A 175 12.86 -2.92 3.30
N LEU A 176 13.51 -1.87 2.77
CA LEU A 176 14.81 -1.98 2.12
C LEU A 176 15.88 -2.59 3.04
N GLU A 177 15.93 -2.14 4.30
CA GLU A 177 16.90 -2.65 5.28
C GLU A 177 16.65 -4.13 5.54
N GLY A 178 15.39 -4.54 5.74
CA GLY A 178 15.03 -5.95 5.91
C GLY A 178 15.43 -6.83 4.71
N GLN A 179 15.21 -6.34 3.49
CA GLN A 179 15.58 -7.09 2.28
C GLN A 179 17.09 -7.23 2.08
N LEU A 180 17.87 -6.19 2.40
CA LEU A 180 19.32 -6.25 2.28
C LEU A 180 19.92 -7.19 3.32
N MET A 181 19.48 -7.11 4.58
CA MET A 181 19.94 -8.01 5.64
C MET A 181 19.62 -9.49 5.32
N GLU A 182 18.44 -9.76 4.77
CA GLU A 182 18.09 -11.11 4.29
C GLU A 182 19.04 -11.57 3.18
N ALA A 183 19.32 -10.71 2.20
CA ALA A 183 20.22 -11.02 1.09
C ALA A 183 21.68 -11.23 1.53
N GLU A 184 22.10 -10.57 2.62
CA GLU A 184 23.42 -10.76 3.25
C GLU A 184 23.51 -12.02 4.11
N GLY A 185 22.41 -12.76 4.26
CA GLY A 185 22.39 -14.05 4.96
C GLY A 185 22.11 -13.96 6.46
N GLU A 186 21.59 -12.83 6.96
CA GLU A 186 21.17 -12.70 8.36
C GLU A 186 19.92 -13.52 8.74
N GLY A 187 19.30 -14.19 7.75
CA GLY A 187 18.16 -15.08 7.94
C GLY A 187 16.85 -14.37 8.29
N GLU A 188 15.84 -15.14 8.70
CA GLU A 188 14.48 -14.63 8.99
C GLU A 188 14.28 -14.29 10.48
N GLY A 189 15.31 -13.73 11.11
CA GLY A 189 15.26 -13.29 12.50
C GLY A 189 14.17 -12.24 12.76
N LEU A 190 13.83 -12.00 14.03
CA LEU A 190 12.79 -11.06 14.44
C LEU A 190 12.97 -9.67 13.81
N TRP A 191 14.21 -9.18 13.75
CA TRP A 191 14.56 -7.87 13.21
C TRP A 191 14.33 -7.75 11.69
N VAL A 192 14.75 -8.78 10.93
CA VAL A 192 14.56 -8.84 9.48
C VAL A 192 13.08 -8.87 9.16
N ARG A 193 12.31 -9.71 9.86
CA ARG A 193 10.85 -9.83 9.70
C ARG A 193 10.11 -8.55 10.05
N GLU A 194 10.52 -7.87 11.12
CA GLU A 194 9.95 -6.57 11.50
C GLU A 194 10.07 -5.60 10.35
N ARG A 195 11.22 -5.55 9.69
CA ARG A 195 11.49 -4.61 8.60
C ARG A 195 10.84 -5.01 7.29
N LYS A 196 10.95 -6.27 6.90
CA LYS A 196 10.51 -6.76 5.59
C LYS A 196 8.99 -6.85 5.50
N GLU A 197 8.33 -7.47 6.49
CA GLU A 197 6.88 -7.62 6.52
C GLU A 197 6.21 -6.66 7.51
N GLY A 198 6.72 -6.58 8.74
CA GLY A 198 6.09 -5.81 9.82
C GLY A 198 5.87 -4.34 9.46
N ARG A 199 6.89 -3.65 8.94
CA ARG A 199 6.83 -2.23 8.56
C ARG A 199 5.81 -1.96 7.48
N LEU A 200 5.68 -2.84 6.48
CA LEU A 200 4.71 -2.66 5.41
C LEU A 200 3.28 -2.75 5.93
N PHE A 201 2.98 -3.74 6.78
CA PHE A 201 1.65 -3.88 7.39
C PHE A 201 1.35 -2.74 8.37
N SER A 202 2.33 -2.36 9.19
CA SER A 202 2.24 -1.25 10.14
C SER A 202 1.91 0.06 9.44
N CYS A 203 2.66 0.38 8.38
CA CYS A 203 2.43 1.54 7.53
C CYS A 203 1.06 1.48 6.85
N SER A 204 0.68 0.33 6.30
CA SER A 204 -0.59 0.16 5.62
C SER A 204 -1.79 0.47 6.54
N ALA A 205 -1.78 -0.07 7.76
CA ALA A 205 -2.79 0.22 8.76
C ALA A 205 -2.81 1.70 9.18
N ALA A 206 -1.63 2.29 9.39
CA ALA A 206 -1.51 3.72 9.70
C ALA A 206 -2.07 4.60 8.58
N CYS A 207 -1.72 4.35 7.31
CA CYS A 207 -2.25 5.08 6.16
C CYS A 207 -3.77 5.00 6.09
N GLY A 208 -4.35 3.81 6.31
CA GLY A 208 -5.80 3.64 6.39
C GLY A 208 -6.44 4.52 7.45
N ALA A 209 -5.90 4.49 8.68
CA ALA A 209 -6.38 5.30 9.78
C ALA A 209 -6.27 6.82 9.51
N ILE A 210 -5.11 7.25 8.97
CA ILE A 210 -4.85 8.65 8.60
C ILE A 210 -5.89 9.14 7.60
N LEU A 211 -6.09 8.41 6.51
CA LEU A 211 -6.99 8.78 5.42
C LEU A 211 -8.47 8.63 5.80
N GLY A 212 -8.78 7.69 6.69
CA GLY A 212 -10.11 7.53 7.27
C GLY A 212 -10.50 8.67 8.21
N GLY A 213 -9.53 9.44 8.70
CA GLY A 213 -9.74 10.57 9.60
C GLY A 213 -9.69 10.21 11.08
N GLY A 214 -9.04 9.10 11.42
CA GLY A 214 -8.80 8.70 12.80
C GLY A 214 -7.95 9.72 13.57
N SER A 215 -8.12 9.73 14.88
CA SER A 215 -7.28 10.44 15.83
C SER A 215 -5.85 9.90 15.84
N GLU A 216 -4.89 10.67 16.36
CA GLU A 216 -3.51 10.22 16.50
C GLU A 216 -3.39 8.95 17.37
N GLU A 217 -4.25 8.79 18.37
CA GLU A 217 -4.31 7.57 19.16
C GLU A 217 -4.76 6.37 18.32
N GLU A 218 -5.84 6.49 17.55
CA GLU A 218 -6.31 5.41 16.66
C GLU A 218 -5.29 5.05 15.59
N VAL A 219 -4.62 6.06 15.00
CA VAL A 219 -3.54 5.85 14.01
C VAL A 219 -2.41 5.04 14.63
N GLU A 220 -1.99 5.38 15.84
CA GLU A 220 -0.87 4.73 16.51
C GLU A 220 -1.24 3.33 17.03
N ARG A 221 -2.49 3.10 17.45
CA ARG A 221 -3.02 1.75 17.74
C ARG A 221 -3.03 0.88 16.50
N LEU A 222 -3.54 1.40 15.37
CA LEU A 222 -3.59 0.67 14.10
C LEU A 222 -2.20 0.43 13.52
N ARG A 223 -1.26 1.37 13.70
CA ARG A 223 0.15 1.20 13.34
C ARG A 223 0.76 0.00 14.07
N ARG A 224 0.59 -0.10 15.39
CA ARG A 224 1.06 -1.24 16.19
C ARG A 224 0.32 -2.52 15.85
N PHE A 225 -0.99 -2.46 15.66
CA PHE A 225 -1.79 -3.59 15.22
C PHE A 225 -1.25 -4.18 13.91
N GLY A 226 -1.04 -3.33 12.90
CA GLY A 226 -0.47 -3.74 11.61
C GLY A 226 0.92 -4.34 11.76
N LEU A 227 1.76 -3.78 12.63
CA LEU A 227 3.08 -4.36 12.94
C LEU A 227 2.93 -5.81 13.42
N TYR A 228 2.11 -6.06 14.45
CA TYR A 228 1.92 -7.39 15.01
C TYR A 228 1.33 -8.39 14.00
N VAL A 229 0.37 -7.95 13.19
CA VAL A 229 -0.19 -8.77 12.09
C VAL A 229 0.90 -9.14 11.07
N GLY A 230 1.75 -8.19 10.68
CA GLY A 230 2.89 -8.44 9.79
C GLY A 230 3.89 -9.42 10.40
N MET A 231 4.21 -9.27 11.69
CA MET A 231 5.12 -10.18 12.43
C MET A 231 4.61 -11.62 12.49
N MET A 232 3.29 -11.83 12.49
CA MET A 232 2.69 -13.16 12.46
C MET A 232 2.70 -13.80 11.07
N ARG A 233 2.83 -13.01 9.99
CA ARG A 233 2.84 -13.52 8.62
C ARG A 233 4.16 -14.18 8.26
N GLY A 234 5.29 -13.66 8.73
CA GLY A 234 6.63 -14.20 8.48
C GLY A 234 7.00 -15.46 9.27
N GLY A 235 6.03 -16.23 9.78
CA GLY A 235 6.27 -17.49 10.49
C GLY A 235 7.00 -17.34 11.85
N PRO A 236 6.33 -16.81 12.90
CA PRO A 236 6.86 -16.91 14.25
C PRO A 236 6.91 -18.36 14.74
N THR A 237 7.87 -18.67 15.62
CA THR A 237 7.77 -19.83 16.50
C THR A 237 6.49 -19.72 17.34
N ASP A 238 5.88 -20.84 17.70
CA ASP A 238 4.56 -20.87 18.35
C ASP A 238 4.44 -19.94 19.58
N ALA A 239 5.52 -19.81 20.38
CA ALA A 239 5.55 -18.95 21.56
C ALA A 239 5.53 -17.45 21.24
N SER A 240 6.22 -17.02 20.17
CA SER A 240 6.23 -15.61 19.76
C SER A 240 4.91 -15.23 19.09
N ALA A 241 4.28 -16.19 18.39
CA ALA A 241 3.00 -16.00 17.73
C ALA A 241 1.91 -15.55 18.72
N GLU A 242 1.77 -16.24 19.85
CA GLU A 242 0.73 -15.92 20.84
C GLU A 242 0.93 -14.55 21.50
N THR A 243 2.19 -14.13 21.65
CA THR A 243 2.50 -12.78 22.15
C THR A 243 2.00 -11.73 21.17
N PHE A 244 2.30 -11.87 19.87
CA PHE A 244 1.81 -10.94 18.86
C PHE A 244 0.28 -10.96 18.72
N ARG A 245 -0.37 -12.12 18.84
CA ARG A 245 -1.83 -12.21 18.88
C ARG A 245 -2.40 -11.41 20.05
N SER A 246 -1.85 -11.60 21.24
CA SER A 246 -2.31 -10.91 22.45
C SER A 246 -2.16 -9.39 22.34
N LEU A 247 -1.03 -8.93 21.81
CA LEU A 247 -0.79 -7.51 21.57
C LEU A 247 -1.73 -6.95 20.50
N ALA A 248 -1.93 -7.65 19.38
CA ALA A 248 -2.84 -7.25 18.32
C ALA A 248 -4.30 -7.14 18.83
N ARG A 249 -4.77 -8.09 19.65
CA ARG A 249 -6.07 -8.01 20.31
C ARG A 249 -6.19 -6.79 21.21
N LEU A 250 -5.13 -6.44 21.95
CA LEU A 250 -5.14 -5.28 22.83
C LEU A 250 -5.32 -3.98 22.04
N GLU A 251 -4.64 -3.84 20.90
CA GLU A 251 -4.78 -2.67 20.04
C GLU A 251 -6.21 -2.53 19.51
N LEU A 252 -6.86 -3.64 19.10
CA LEU A 252 -8.23 -3.65 18.59
C LEU A 252 -9.32 -3.31 19.63
N LYS A 253 -9.07 -3.51 20.93
CA LYS A 253 -10.05 -3.18 21.99
C LYS A 253 -10.44 -1.70 22.07
N GLY A 254 -9.70 -0.81 21.39
CA GLY A 254 -10.00 0.61 21.33
C GLY A 254 -11.02 1.00 20.26
N PHE A 255 -11.54 0.04 19.48
CA PHE A 255 -12.47 0.28 18.39
C PHE A 255 -13.84 -0.33 18.68
N GLU A 256 -14.89 0.29 18.14
CA GLU A 256 -16.27 -0.18 18.29
C GLU A 256 -16.43 -1.60 17.72
N PRO A 257 -16.99 -2.56 18.50
CA PRO A 257 -17.14 -3.96 18.06
C PRO A 257 -17.89 -4.10 16.72
N GLU A 258 -18.91 -3.27 16.50
CA GLU A 258 -19.72 -3.25 15.28
C GLU A 258 -18.86 -2.94 14.05
N ARG A 259 -17.96 -1.95 14.14
CA ARG A 259 -17.03 -1.61 13.05
C ARG A 259 -16.00 -2.70 12.80
N VAL A 260 -15.56 -3.38 13.86
CA VAL A 260 -14.65 -4.52 13.75
C VAL A 260 -15.33 -5.68 13.03
N GLU A 261 -16.61 -5.95 13.31
CA GLU A 261 -17.39 -6.97 12.62
C GLU A 261 -17.65 -6.61 11.15
N GLU A 262 -18.07 -5.38 10.87
CA GLU A 262 -18.25 -4.89 9.50
C GLU A 262 -16.96 -4.94 8.68
N ALA A 263 -15.82 -4.54 9.27
CA ALA A 263 -14.53 -4.62 8.60
C ALA A 263 -14.15 -6.07 8.24
N GLN A 264 -14.52 -7.05 9.07
CA GLN A 264 -14.32 -8.47 8.75
C GLN A 264 -15.22 -8.92 7.59
N MET A 265 -16.47 -8.47 7.55
CA MET A 265 -17.38 -8.78 6.43
C MET A 265 -16.88 -8.19 5.11
N LEU A 266 -16.40 -6.94 5.14
CA LEU A 266 -15.99 -6.19 3.95
C LEU A 266 -14.60 -6.56 3.43
N TYR A 267 -13.65 -6.81 4.34
CA TYR A 267 -12.23 -6.98 4.01
C TYR A 267 -11.66 -8.36 4.35
N GLY A 268 -12.55 -9.26 4.76
CA GLY A 268 -12.24 -10.60 5.24
C GLY A 268 -11.80 -10.62 6.69
N SER A 269 -12.00 -11.76 7.35
CA SER A 269 -11.66 -11.98 8.75
C SER A 269 -10.19 -12.35 8.96
N TRP A 270 -9.37 -12.52 7.92
CA TRP A 270 -7.98 -13.00 8.01
C TRP A 270 -7.09 -12.27 9.04
N TRP A 271 -7.28 -10.95 9.22
CA TRP A 271 -6.53 -10.15 10.19
C TRP A 271 -7.06 -10.34 11.61
N TYR A 272 -8.35 -10.63 11.74
CA TYR A 272 -9.03 -10.90 13.00
C TYR A 272 -8.83 -12.35 13.46
N ASP A 273 -9.03 -13.33 12.56
CA ASP A 273 -8.83 -14.76 12.80
C ASP A 273 -7.39 -15.04 13.23
N ARG A 274 -6.41 -14.38 12.61
CA ARG A 274 -5.02 -14.49 13.07
C ARG A 274 -4.83 -13.99 14.50
N CYS A 275 -5.64 -13.04 14.94
CA CYS A 275 -5.64 -12.59 16.32
C CYS A 275 -6.41 -13.56 17.21
N THR A 276 -7.50 -14.21 16.78
CA THR A 276 -8.41 -14.98 17.64
C THR A 276 -8.19 -16.50 17.63
N GLU A 277 -7.73 -17.08 16.52
CA GLU A 277 -7.54 -18.51 16.36
C GLU A 277 -6.16 -18.98 16.83
N GLY A 278 -6.19 -19.95 17.75
CA GLY A 278 -5.04 -20.72 18.19
C GLY A 278 -4.91 -22.04 17.45
N SER A 279 -4.93 -22.09 16.11
CA SER A 279 -4.42 -23.27 15.39
C SER A 279 -4.08 -23.01 13.92
N ILE A 280 -2.88 -23.46 13.57
CA ILE A 280 -2.30 -23.76 12.25
C ILE A 280 -3.30 -23.95 11.11
N SER A 281 -3.15 -23.18 10.03
CA SER A 281 -3.17 -23.75 8.67
C SER A 281 -2.25 -22.92 7.76
N GLN A 282 -1.23 -23.60 7.24
CA GLN A 282 -0.39 -23.13 6.15
C GLN A 282 -1.22 -23.10 4.87
N VAL A 283 -1.15 -21.99 4.13
CA VAL A 283 -1.35 -21.95 2.68
C VAL A 283 -0.19 -21.17 2.10
#